data_AF-A0AA42XLC4-F1
#
_entry.id   AF-A0AA42XLC4-F1
#
_cell.length_a   1.000
_cell.length_b   1.000
_cell.length_c   1.000
_cell.angle_alpha   90.00
_cell.angle_beta   90.00
_cell.angle_gamma   90.00
#
_symmetry.space_group_name_H-M   'P 1'
#
loop_
_entity.id
_entity.type
_entity.pdbx_description
1 polymer ?
#
loop_
_entity_poly.entity_id
_entity_poly.type
_entity_poly.pdbx_seq_one_letter_code
_entity_poly.pdbx_strand_id
1 'polypeptide(L)'
;MSEAMAPRKGNVTKHAGRRHWVALGLCAVLAACQAPSSPASAESTAAASAPAALAPAGGAPTGYPDSSYSEGRLRPAYGWCVDGVEDAGKLQACGEDELAYQQARLQEGTAKAVAGLDAAATSAFRAGEAAWRSDTDRHCVAAADAGVDALQRAQECRLFRVANRADALLVQSAPPDTSHAKAPLRDEYTRCVQDARGMDDQLEACDAAEFAYQKQQLEAQVARLMASPDSPAKDRWMDEQANWVEDTDKRCAPASDHVGAMLDAQSCRINRYANRAIELQGRVLAR
;
A
#
# COMPACT_ATOMS: atom_id res chain seq x y z
N MET A 1 -34.13 15.08 57.06
CA MET A 1 -32.78 15.33 57.60
C MET A 1 -31.91 15.72 56.42
N SER A 2 -31.63 17.02 56.32
CA SER A 2 -30.74 17.61 55.33
C SER A 2 -29.30 17.32 55.71
N GLU A 3 -28.45 16.97 54.75
CA GLU A 3 -27.15 17.60 54.65
C GLU A 3 -26.63 17.52 53.22
N ALA A 4 -26.38 18.72 52.68
CA ALA A 4 -25.74 18.98 51.42
C ALA A 4 -24.22 18.96 51.63
N MET A 5 -23.47 18.31 50.75
CA MET A 5 -22.03 18.53 50.64
C MET A 5 -21.73 19.05 49.23
N ALA A 6 -21.40 20.33 49.16
CA ALA A 6 -21.06 21.08 47.97
C ALA A 6 -19.63 20.73 47.45
N PRO A 7 -19.27 21.15 46.22
CA PRO A 7 -18.24 20.52 45.40
C PRO A 7 -16.82 21.04 45.67
N ARG A 8 -15.83 20.15 45.53
CA ARG A 8 -14.41 20.50 45.60
C ARG A 8 -13.93 21.06 44.25
N LYS A 9 -13.64 22.35 44.23
CA LYS A 9 -12.89 23.05 43.18
C LYS A 9 -11.49 22.46 43.06
N GLY A 10 -11.16 21.92 41.89
CA GLY A 10 -9.82 21.54 41.46
C GLY A 10 -9.45 22.36 40.22
N ASN A 11 -8.24 22.91 40.22
CA ASN A 11 -7.83 24.06 39.45
C ASN A 11 -7.68 23.80 37.94
N VAL A 12 -7.91 24.86 37.18
CA VAL A 12 -7.72 24.98 35.73
C VAL A 12 -6.23 24.94 35.40
N THR A 13 -5.83 24.10 34.44
CA THR A 13 -4.69 24.38 33.57
C THR A 13 -5.10 24.15 32.11
N LYS A 14 -5.50 25.25 31.47
CA LYS A 14 -5.61 25.36 30.01
C LYS A 14 -4.19 25.43 29.45
N HIS A 15 -3.77 24.43 28.67
CA HIS A 15 -2.67 24.63 27.74
C HIS A 15 -3.23 25.17 26.43
N ALA A 16 -3.28 26.49 26.37
CA ALA A 16 -3.38 27.26 25.15
C ALA A 16 -1.97 27.62 24.65
N GLY A 17 -1.79 27.60 23.34
CA GLY A 17 -0.64 28.19 22.64
C GLY A 17 0.32 27.14 22.06
N ARG A 18 0.90 27.32 20.88
CA ARG A 18 0.97 28.51 20.03
C ARG A 18 1.55 28.09 18.69
N ARG A 19 0.82 28.38 17.61
CA ARG A 19 1.31 28.37 16.23
C ARG A 19 2.59 29.22 16.15
N HIS A 20 3.66 28.67 15.59
CA HIS A 20 4.79 29.46 15.12
C HIS A 20 5.09 29.08 13.67
N TRP A 21 4.59 29.95 12.79
CA TRP A 21 5.17 30.20 11.49
C TRP A 21 6.60 30.70 11.67
N VAL A 22 7.55 30.11 10.96
CA VAL A 22 8.81 30.78 10.64
C VAL A 22 8.98 30.72 9.14
N ALA A 23 8.60 31.82 8.50
CA ALA A 23 9.10 32.20 7.21
C ALA A 23 10.51 32.77 7.40
N LEU A 24 11.47 32.36 6.58
CA LEU A 24 12.66 33.15 6.28
C LEU A 24 13.03 32.91 4.84
N GLY A 25 12.90 33.98 4.06
CA GLY A 25 13.16 33.99 2.63
C GLY A 25 14.58 34.42 2.26
N LEU A 26 14.82 34.22 0.96
CA LEU A 26 15.74 34.90 0.05
C LEU A 26 17.22 35.03 0.43
N CYS A 27 18.07 34.52 -0.46
CA CYS A 27 18.82 35.41 -1.36
C CYS A 27 19.18 34.71 -2.67
N ALA A 28 18.88 35.40 -3.77
CA ALA A 28 19.21 35.01 -5.14
C ALA A 28 20.65 35.41 -5.49
N VAL A 29 21.33 34.61 -6.32
CA VAL A 29 22.33 35.11 -7.26
C VAL A 29 22.16 34.37 -8.58
N LEU A 30 21.74 35.11 -9.60
CA LEU A 30 21.85 34.77 -11.01
C LEU A 30 23.29 34.99 -11.47
N ALA A 31 23.87 34.03 -12.18
CA ALA A 31 24.97 34.28 -13.12
C ALA A 31 24.84 33.31 -14.30
N ALA A 32 24.55 33.88 -15.47
CA ALA A 32 24.59 33.21 -16.76
C ALA A 32 26.03 33.16 -17.31
N CYS A 33 26.34 32.15 -18.13
CA CYS A 33 27.17 32.17 -19.36
C CYS A 33 27.52 30.71 -19.74
N GLN A 34 26.92 30.17 -20.80
CA GLN A 34 27.46 30.15 -22.19
C GLN A 34 28.76 29.32 -22.34
N ALA A 35 28.63 28.16 -23.01
CA ALA A 35 29.73 27.46 -23.70
C ALA A 35 30.13 28.22 -24.98
N PRO A 36 31.32 28.00 -25.57
CA PRO A 36 31.44 26.89 -26.55
C PRO A 36 32.85 26.23 -26.70
N SER A 37 32.79 24.95 -27.10
CA SER A 37 33.55 24.24 -28.15
C SER A 37 35.09 24.28 -28.24
N SER A 38 35.72 23.10 -28.21
CA SER A 38 36.52 22.59 -29.34
C SER A 38 36.86 21.09 -29.22
N PRO A 39 37.18 20.41 -30.35
CA PRO A 39 36.97 18.98 -30.55
C PRO A 39 38.28 18.16 -30.57
N ALA A 40 38.18 16.85 -30.36
CA ALA A 40 39.10 15.89 -30.98
C ALA A 40 38.49 14.48 -31.03
N SER A 41 38.48 13.97 -32.26
CA SER A 41 38.18 12.63 -32.74
C SER A 41 38.81 11.50 -31.92
N ALA A 42 38.10 10.38 -31.74
CA ALA A 42 38.26 9.18 -32.57
C ALA A 42 37.79 7.91 -31.82
N GLU A 43 37.29 6.97 -32.62
CA GLU A 43 37.17 5.52 -32.34
C GLU A 43 36.04 5.03 -31.41
N SER A 44 34.92 4.78 -32.07
CA SER A 44 33.90 3.81 -31.67
C SER A 44 34.53 2.41 -31.61
N THR A 45 34.66 1.85 -30.41
CA THR A 45 34.85 0.41 -30.21
C THR A 45 33.77 -0.11 -29.26
N ALA A 46 33.10 -1.14 -29.77
CA ALA A 46 32.36 -2.23 -29.15
C ALA A 46 31.96 -2.14 -27.66
N ALA A 47 30.68 -2.47 -27.45
CA ALA A 47 30.05 -2.96 -26.23
C ALA A 47 31.00 -3.70 -25.27
N ALA A 48 31.07 -3.19 -24.04
CA ALA A 48 31.62 -3.90 -22.89
C ALA A 48 30.62 -3.81 -21.73
N SER A 49 30.32 -4.98 -21.20
CA SER A 49 29.44 -5.28 -20.07
C SER A 49 29.64 -4.34 -18.87
N ALA A 50 28.52 -3.95 -18.25
CA ALA A 50 28.53 -3.23 -16.98
C ALA A 50 29.23 -4.07 -15.89
N PRO A 51 30.09 -3.47 -15.05
CA PRO A 51 30.78 -4.19 -14.01
C PRO A 51 29.82 -4.51 -12.86
N ALA A 52 29.90 -5.74 -12.37
CA ALA A 52 29.33 -6.12 -11.08
C ALA A 52 29.88 -5.20 -9.99
N ALA A 53 29.00 -4.53 -9.26
CA ALA A 53 29.37 -3.70 -8.13
C ALA A 53 30.08 -4.58 -7.07
N LEU A 54 31.32 -4.21 -6.75
CA LEU A 54 32.07 -4.77 -5.62
C LEU A 54 31.31 -4.47 -4.33
N ALA A 55 30.97 -5.51 -3.58
CA ALA A 55 30.60 -5.40 -2.17
C ALA A 55 31.84 -5.06 -1.33
N PRO A 56 31.75 -4.17 -0.34
CA PRO A 56 32.84 -3.98 0.61
C PRO A 56 32.92 -5.16 1.57
N ALA A 57 34.13 -5.66 1.78
CA ALA A 57 34.45 -6.59 2.84
C ALA A 57 34.65 -5.82 4.16
N GLY A 58 33.93 -6.23 5.22
CA GLY A 58 34.22 -5.79 6.58
C GLY A 58 33.02 -5.78 7.53
N GLY A 59 32.90 -6.82 8.36
CA GLY A 59 31.96 -6.91 9.48
C GLY A 59 30.89 -8.00 9.30
N ALA A 60 30.71 -8.86 10.30
CA ALA A 60 29.67 -9.90 10.30
C ALA A 60 28.28 -9.27 10.13
N PRO A 61 27.41 -9.72 9.20
CA PRO A 61 26.09 -9.13 9.05
C PRO A 61 25.15 -9.71 10.12
N THR A 62 24.94 -8.97 11.21
CA THR A 62 23.73 -9.13 12.02
C THR A 62 22.61 -8.34 11.35
N GLY A 63 21.96 -8.93 10.34
CA GLY A 63 20.80 -8.31 9.67
C GLY A 63 20.46 -8.96 8.34
N TYR A 64 19.17 -9.06 8.03
CA TYR A 64 18.71 -9.44 6.70
C TYR A 64 19.18 -8.44 5.63
N PRO A 65 19.31 -8.85 4.36
CA PRO A 65 19.81 -7.97 3.29
C PRO A 65 18.99 -6.70 3.04
N ASP A 66 17.68 -6.75 3.24
CA ASP A 66 16.75 -5.62 3.12
C ASP A 66 15.48 -5.86 3.96
N SER A 67 14.54 -4.90 3.95
CA SER A 67 13.32 -5.00 4.75
C SER A 67 12.33 -6.06 4.27
N SER A 68 12.46 -6.60 3.04
CA SER A 68 11.54 -7.63 2.51
C SER A 68 11.60 -8.96 3.28
N TYR A 69 12.61 -9.11 4.13
CA TYR A 69 12.82 -10.27 5.00
C TYR A 69 12.27 -10.09 6.41
N SER A 70 11.97 -8.87 6.84
CA SER A 70 11.50 -8.57 8.21
C SER A 70 10.17 -7.84 8.25
N GLU A 71 9.72 -7.34 7.10
CA GLU A 71 8.50 -6.56 6.96
C GLU A 71 7.71 -7.08 5.75
N GLY A 72 6.39 -7.12 5.88
CA GLY A 72 5.50 -7.51 4.81
C GLY A 72 4.08 -7.69 5.30
N ARG A 73 3.14 -7.77 4.35
CA ARG A 73 1.71 -7.91 4.66
C ARG A 73 1.33 -9.39 4.80
N LEU A 74 1.24 -9.85 6.04
CA LEU A 74 0.60 -11.13 6.38
C LEU A 74 -0.86 -10.89 6.77
N ARG A 75 -1.69 -11.92 6.65
CA ARG A 75 -3.07 -11.84 7.14
C ARG A 75 -3.08 -11.77 8.67
N PRO A 76 -3.98 -10.99 9.29
CA PRO A 76 -4.19 -11.04 10.74
C PRO A 76 -4.47 -12.45 11.29
N ALA A 77 -5.07 -13.32 10.47
CA ALA A 77 -5.21 -14.76 10.73
C ALA A 77 -3.91 -15.46 11.16
N TYR A 78 -2.79 -15.11 10.52
CA TYR A 78 -1.48 -15.62 10.92
C TYR A 78 -1.08 -15.11 12.30
N GLY A 79 -1.25 -13.80 12.56
CA GLY A 79 -0.95 -13.18 13.84
C GLY A 79 -1.72 -13.81 15.01
N TRP A 80 -3.03 -14.04 14.85
CA TRP A 80 -3.83 -14.74 15.88
C TRP A 80 -3.42 -16.21 16.05
N CYS A 81 -2.96 -16.87 14.99
CA CYS A 81 -2.54 -18.26 15.05
C CYS A 81 -1.25 -18.44 15.85
N VAL A 82 -0.29 -17.54 15.70
CA VAL A 82 1.04 -17.62 16.35
C VAL A 82 1.11 -16.97 17.74
N ASP A 83 0.09 -16.19 18.12
CA ASP A 83 0.06 -15.53 19.44
C ASP A 83 0.12 -16.56 20.59
N GLY A 84 1.13 -16.41 21.45
CA GLY A 84 1.37 -17.31 22.58
C GLY A 84 1.66 -18.77 22.22
N VAL A 85 2.08 -19.08 20.99
CA VAL A 85 2.40 -20.46 20.59
C VAL A 85 3.76 -20.88 21.11
N GLU A 86 3.76 -21.90 21.99
CA GLU A 86 4.98 -22.53 22.51
C GLU A 86 5.29 -23.89 21.86
N ASP A 87 4.38 -24.41 21.02
CA ASP A 87 4.55 -25.67 20.31
C ASP A 87 5.04 -25.45 18.88
N ALA A 88 6.17 -26.06 18.54
CA ALA A 88 6.80 -25.91 17.23
C ALA A 88 5.91 -26.45 16.08
N GLY A 89 5.16 -27.53 16.31
CA GLY A 89 4.26 -28.11 15.31
C GLY A 89 3.08 -27.19 15.00
N LYS A 90 2.48 -26.58 16.03
CA LYS A 90 1.41 -25.59 15.87
C LYS A 90 1.92 -24.33 15.16
N LEU A 91 3.11 -23.84 15.52
CA LEU A 91 3.73 -22.69 14.86
C LEU A 91 3.94 -22.96 13.36
N GLN A 92 4.46 -24.15 13.02
CA GLN A 92 4.66 -24.57 11.63
C GLN A 92 3.35 -24.66 10.86
N ALA A 93 2.29 -25.24 11.46
CA ALA A 93 0.97 -25.31 10.83
C ALA A 93 0.39 -23.92 10.52
N CYS A 94 0.55 -22.95 11.43
CA CYS A 94 0.19 -21.56 11.16
C CYS A 94 0.96 -20.98 9.97
N GLY A 95 2.26 -21.28 9.88
CA GLY A 95 3.12 -20.86 8.78
C GLY A 95 2.74 -21.47 7.45
N GLU A 96 2.39 -22.76 7.43
CA GLU A 96 1.98 -23.47 6.21
C GLU A 96 0.69 -22.90 5.62
N ASP A 97 -0.31 -22.59 6.44
CA ASP A 97 -1.56 -21.95 5.98
C ASP A 97 -1.29 -20.58 5.35
N GLU A 98 -0.52 -19.73 6.03
CA GLU A 98 -0.17 -18.40 5.50
C GLU A 98 0.70 -18.51 4.25
N LEU A 99 1.66 -19.45 4.24
CA LEU A 99 2.52 -19.66 3.08
C LEU A 99 1.71 -20.12 1.87
N ALA A 100 0.76 -21.03 2.04
CA ALA A 100 -0.12 -21.48 0.97
C ALA A 100 -0.94 -20.32 0.38
N TYR A 101 -1.48 -19.45 1.25
CA TYR A 101 -2.19 -18.24 0.82
C TYR A 101 -1.27 -17.30 0.00
N GLN A 102 -0.08 -16.99 0.51
CA GLN A 102 0.84 -16.07 -0.19
C GLN A 102 1.40 -16.68 -1.48
N GLN A 103 1.63 -18.00 -1.53
CA GLN A 103 2.03 -18.71 -2.74
C GLN A 103 0.96 -18.67 -3.83
N ALA A 104 -0.32 -18.77 -3.47
CA ALA A 104 -1.41 -18.62 -4.44
C ALA A 104 -1.39 -17.23 -5.10
N ARG A 105 -1.18 -16.17 -4.30
CA ARG A 105 -1.03 -14.80 -4.81
C ARG A 105 0.20 -14.64 -5.71
N LEU A 106 1.32 -15.24 -5.31
CA LEU A 106 2.56 -15.25 -6.10
C LEU A 106 2.37 -15.96 -7.44
N GLN A 107 1.65 -17.08 -7.46
CA GLN A 107 1.32 -17.82 -8.69
C GLN A 107 0.43 -16.98 -9.62
N GLU A 108 -0.57 -16.29 -9.08
CA GLU A 108 -1.43 -15.38 -9.85
C GLU A 108 -0.61 -14.23 -10.47
N GLY A 109 0.19 -13.53 -9.65
CA GLY A 109 1.04 -12.45 -10.12
C GLY A 109 2.07 -12.91 -11.16
N THR A 110 2.63 -14.11 -10.98
CA THR A 110 3.52 -14.75 -11.95
C THR A 110 2.81 -15.03 -13.28
N ALA A 111 1.63 -15.63 -13.23
CA ALA A 111 0.85 -15.95 -14.44
C ALA A 111 0.52 -14.68 -15.24
N LYS A 112 0.16 -13.59 -14.55
CA LYS A 112 -0.07 -12.29 -15.17
C LYS A 112 1.22 -11.66 -15.72
N ALA A 113 2.31 -11.71 -14.97
CA ALA A 113 3.59 -11.12 -15.37
C ALA A 113 4.18 -11.76 -16.64
N VAL A 114 3.97 -13.05 -16.86
CA VAL A 114 4.45 -13.75 -18.07
C VAL A 114 3.45 -13.70 -19.23
N ALA A 115 2.23 -13.21 -19.00
CA ALA A 115 1.20 -13.15 -20.04
C ALA A 115 1.64 -12.16 -21.13
N GLY A 116 1.76 -12.66 -22.37
CA GLY A 116 2.17 -11.86 -23.52
C GLY A 116 3.67 -11.64 -23.67
N LEU A 117 4.50 -12.20 -22.79
CA LEU A 117 5.96 -12.25 -22.99
C LEU A 117 6.32 -13.27 -24.09
N ASP A 118 7.40 -13.00 -24.82
CA ASP A 118 8.00 -13.99 -25.71
C ASP A 118 8.77 -15.08 -24.93
N ALA A 119 9.29 -16.07 -25.64
CA ALA A 119 10.00 -17.19 -25.03
C ALA A 119 11.30 -16.78 -24.32
N ALA A 120 12.03 -15.80 -24.84
CA ALA A 120 13.29 -15.34 -24.25
C ALA A 120 13.02 -14.56 -22.96
N ALA A 121 12.05 -13.64 -22.98
CA ALA A 121 11.60 -12.88 -21.82
C ALA A 121 10.99 -13.79 -20.74
N THR A 122 10.19 -14.81 -21.14
CA THR A 122 9.65 -15.81 -20.20
C THR A 122 10.77 -16.61 -19.52
N SER A 123 11.80 -17.01 -20.28
CA SER A 123 12.96 -17.74 -19.73
C SER A 123 13.75 -16.88 -18.74
N ALA A 124 14.02 -15.61 -19.10
CA ALA A 124 14.71 -14.67 -18.23
C ALA A 124 13.93 -14.40 -16.93
N PHE A 125 12.60 -14.22 -17.03
CA PHE A 125 11.73 -14.07 -15.86
C PHE A 125 11.82 -15.28 -14.93
N ARG A 126 11.72 -16.51 -15.48
CA ARG A 126 11.82 -17.75 -14.70
C ARG A 126 13.18 -17.91 -14.03
N ALA A 127 14.26 -17.53 -14.70
CA ALA A 127 15.60 -17.54 -14.11
C ALA A 127 15.72 -16.56 -12.93
N GLY A 128 15.17 -15.35 -13.07
CA GLY A 128 15.10 -14.37 -11.97
C GLY A 128 14.28 -14.87 -10.79
N GLU A 129 13.12 -15.47 -11.05
CA GLU A 129 12.29 -16.11 -10.03
C GLU A 129 13.03 -17.24 -9.29
N ALA A 130 13.77 -18.09 -10.02
CA ALA A 130 14.54 -19.17 -9.42
C ALA A 130 15.68 -18.64 -8.54
N ALA A 131 16.38 -17.60 -8.99
CA ALA A 131 17.43 -16.94 -8.20
C ALA A 131 16.87 -16.33 -6.91
N TRP A 132 15.72 -15.64 -6.99
CA TRP A 132 15.04 -15.08 -5.83
C TRP A 132 14.55 -16.16 -4.83
N ARG A 133 14.03 -17.30 -5.31
CA ARG A 133 13.66 -18.43 -4.43
C ARG A 133 14.88 -18.99 -3.70
N SER A 134 15.96 -19.27 -4.44
CA SER A 134 17.20 -19.74 -3.86
C SER A 134 17.76 -18.76 -2.81
N ASP A 135 17.67 -17.46 -3.09
CA ASP A 135 18.09 -16.41 -2.16
C ASP A 135 17.22 -16.35 -0.89
N THR A 136 15.91 -16.52 -1.03
CA THR A 136 14.99 -16.63 0.10
C THR A 136 15.31 -17.85 0.96
N ASP A 137 15.53 -19.02 0.34
CA ASP A 137 15.82 -20.25 1.07
C ASP A 137 17.16 -20.20 1.82
N ARG A 138 18.16 -19.48 1.29
CA ARG A 138 19.44 -19.28 1.99
C ARG A 138 19.31 -18.46 3.27
N HIS A 139 18.44 -17.46 3.30
CA HIS A 139 18.31 -16.53 4.42
C HIS A 139 17.20 -16.89 5.40
N CYS A 140 16.13 -17.51 4.93
CA CYS A 140 14.94 -17.84 5.73
C CYS A 140 14.95 -19.30 6.18
N VAL A 141 16.01 -19.71 6.88
CA VAL A 141 16.19 -21.06 7.40
C VAL A 141 16.47 -21.02 8.90
N ALA A 142 15.88 -21.96 9.63
CA ALA A 142 16.21 -22.23 11.03
C ALA A 142 17.04 -23.51 11.12
N ALA A 143 17.89 -23.61 12.15
CA ALA A 143 18.59 -24.86 12.47
C ALA A 143 17.58 -25.98 12.80
N ALA A 144 17.96 -27.23 12.59
CA ALA A 144 17.07 -28.38 12.80
C ALA A 144 16.61 -28.55 14.26
N ASP A 145 17.42 -28.06 15.21
CA ASP A 145 17.19 -28.07 16.65
C ASP A 145 16.82 -26.68 17.21
N ALA A 146 16.43 -25.75 16.33
CA ALA A 146 16.05 -24.41 16.71
C ALA A 146 14.85 -24.40 17.67
N GLY A 147 14.94 -23.57 18.71
CA GLY A 147 13.79 -23.24 19.54
C GLY A 147 12.70 -22.50 18.77
N VAL A 148 11.51 -22.46 19.34
CA VAL A 148 10.28 -21.89 18.75
C VAL A 148 10.50 -20.47 18.21
N ASP A 149 11.17 -19.59 18.96
CA ASP A 149 11.45 -18.22 18.52
C ASP A 149 12.29 -18.16 17.23
N ALA A 150 13.27 -19.04 17.09
CA ALA A 150 14.13 -19.09 15.92
C ALA A 150 13.40 -19.70 14.72
N LEU A 151 12.54 -20.69 14.96
CA LEU A 151 11.62 -21.22 13.95
C LEU A 151 10.65 -20.14 13.46
N GLN A 152 10.07 -19.36 14.37
CA GLN A 152 9.12 -18.30 14.02
C GLN A 152 9.79 -17.23 13.17
N ARG A 153 10.99 -16.76 13.55
CA ARG A 153 11.73 -15.79 12.73
C ARG A 153 12.03 -16.29 11.32
N ALA A 154 12.47 -17.54 11.18
CA ALA A 154 12.74 -18.12 9.85
C ALA A 154 11.46 -18.28 9.02
N GLN A 155 10.36 -18.65 9.66
CA GLN A 155 9.03 -18.74 9.05
C GLN A 155 8.56 -17.38 8.55
N GLU A 156 8.53 -16.37 9.43
CA GLU A 156 8.11 -14.99 9.10
C GLU A 156 8.97 -14.40 7.98
N CYS A 157 10.28 -14.62 8.01
CA CYS A 157 11.18 -14.27 6.92
C CYS A 157 10.71 -14.80 5.57
N ARG A 158 10.39 -16.09 5.49
CA ARG A 158 9.91 -16.70 4.24
C ARG A 158 8.55 -16.14 3.85
N LEU A 159 7.63 -15.99 4.80
CA LEU A 159 6.29 -15.45 4.57
C LEU A 159 6.34 -14.02 4.02
N PHE A 160 7.12 -13.14 4.63
CA PHE A 160 7.31 -11.76 4.16
C PHE A 160 7.93 -11.71 2.76
N ARG A 161 8.96 -12.52 2.49
CA ARG A 161 9.58 -12.61 1.16
C ARG A 161 8.57 -12.97 0.08
N VAL A 162 7.76 -14.01 0.32
CA VAL A 162 6.74 -14.45 -0.63
C VAL A 162 5.64 -13.41 -0.79
N ALA A 163 5.16 -12.81 0.31
CA ALA A 163 4.12 -11.78 0.29
C ALA A 163 4.57 -10.55 -0.52
N ASN A 164 5.77 -10.04 -0.25
CA ASN A 164 6.33 -8.88 -0.96
C ASN A 164 6.55 -9.17 -2.45
N ARG A 165 7.00 -10.38 -2.81
CA ARG A 165 7.17 -10.76 -4.22
C ARG A 165 5.84 -10.84 -4.93
N ALA A 166 4.81 -11.40 -4.29
CA ALA A 166 3.45 -11.43 -4.82
C ALA A 166 2.92 -10.01 -5.05
N ASP A 167 3.05 -9.11 -4.06
CA ASP A 167 2.65 -7.71 -4.17
C ASP A 167 3.34 -7.02 -5.34
N ALA A 168 4.66 -7.17 -5.46
CA ALA A 168 5.44 -6.56 -6.53
C ALA A 168 4.97 -7.02 -7.92
N LEU A 169 4.68 -8.31 -8.10
CA LEU A 169 4.22 -8.85 -9.39
C LEU A 169 2.78 -8.45 -9.70
N LEU A 170 1.90 -8.46 -8.71
CA LEU A 170 0.50 -8.06 -8.87
C LEU A 170 0.38 -6.57 -9.21
N VAL A 171 1.21 -5.71 -8.62
CA VAL A 171 1.27 -4.28 -8.97
C VAL A 171 1.79 -4.06 -10.39
N GLN A 172 2.87 -4.75 -10.78
CA GLN A 172 3.46 -4.60 -12.12
C GLN A 172 2.56 -5.11 -13.26
N SER A 173 1.73 -6.11 -12.98
CA SER A 173 0.90 -6.78 -13.99
C SER A 173 -0.57 -6.35 -13.98
N ALA A 174 -0.96 -5.45 -13.08
CA ALA A 174 -2.28 -4.88 -13.08
C ALA A 174 -2.47 -4.01 -14.33
N PRO A 175 -3.59 -4.14 -15.08
CA PRO A 175 -4.04 -3.07 -15.96
C PRO A 175 -4.04 -1.75 -15.19
N PRO A 176 -3.82 -0.59 -15.84
CA PRO A 176 -3.87 0.70 -15.15
C PRO A 176 -5.13 0.76 -14.28
N ASP A 177 -4.96 0.95 -12.98
CA ASP A 177 -6.10 1.04 -12.08
C ASP A 177 -6.87 2.32 -12.39
N THR A 178 -7.90 2.18 -13.21
CA THR A 178 -8.74 3.31 -13.60
C THR A 178 -9.77 3.68 -12.54
N SER A 179 -9.86 2.95 -11.41
CA SER A 179 -10.82 3.24 -10.34
C SER A 179 -10.58 4.60 -9.66
N HIS A 180 -9.40 5.18 -9.87
CA HIS A 180 -9.04 6.53 -9.43
C HIS A 180 -9.49 7.63 -10.40
N ALA A 181 -9.81 7.30 -11.65
CA ALA A 181 -10.09 8.29 -12.69
C ALA A 181 -11.47 8.11 -13.34
N LYS A 182 -12.12 6.95 -13.13
CA LYS A 182 -13.38 6.59 -13.76
C LYS A 182 -14.27 5.84 -12.80
N ALA A 183 -15.53 6.27 -12.74
CA ALA A 183 -16.61 5.58 -12.05
C ALA A 183 -17.94 5.95 -12.71
N PRO A 184 -19.00 5.14 -12.53
CA PRO A 184 -20.35 5.52 -12.89
C PRO A 184 -20.88 6.57 -11.90
N LEU A 185 -20.64 7.84 -12.21
CA LEU A 185 -21.14 8.98 -11.44
C LEU A 185 -22.55 9.36 -11.88
N ARG A 186 -23.25 10.12 -11.04
CA ARG A 186 -24.61 10.56 -11.35
C ARG A 186 -24.66 11.53 -12.54
N ASP A 187 -25.75 11.48 -13.29
CA ASP A 187 -26.02 12.45 -14.37
C ASP A 187 -26.12 13.89 -13.83
N GLU A 188 -26.59 14.05 -12.58
CA GLU A 188 -26.60 15.33 -11.88
C GLU A 188 -25.20 15.94 -11.77
N TYR A 189 -24.19 15.13 -11.45
CA TYR A 189 -22.82 15.58 -11.33
C TYR A 189 -22.26 16.00 -12.69
N THR A 190 -22.48 15.20 -13.73
CA THR A 190 -22.09 15.52 -15.10
C THR A 190 -22.67 16.87 -15.55
N ARG A 191 -23.96 17.11 -15.29
CA ARG A 191 -24.60 18.41 -15.60
C ARG A 191 -24.01 19.56 -14.79
N CYS A 192 -23.78 19.36 -13.49
CA CYS A 192 -23.19 20.37 -12.61
C CYS A 192 -21.81 20.82 -13.12
N VAL A 193 -20.92 19.87 -13.44
CA VAL A 193 -19.57 20.16 -13.96
C VAL A 193 -19.63 20.90 -15.29
N GLN A 194 -20.57 20.54 -16.18
CA GLN A 194 -20.77 21.25 -17.45
C GLN A 194 -21.22 22.71 -17.22
N ASP A 195 -22.16 22.92 -16.29
CA ASP A 195 -22.69 24.24 -15.96
C ASP A 195 -21.66 25.13 -15.24
N ALA A 196 -20.73 24.53 -14.49
CA ALA A 196 -19.66 25.22 -13.79
C ALA A 196 -18.69 25.97 -14.73
N ARG A 197 -18.60 25.56 -16.01
CA ARG A 197 -17.79 26.21 -17.06
C ARG A 197 -16.32 26.49 -16.65
N GLY A 198 -15.77 25.62 -15.81
CA GLY A 198 -14.38 25.74 -15.34
C GLY A 198 -14.16 26.76 -14.21
N MET A 199 -15.22 27.25 -13.55
CA MET A 199 -15.09 28.06 -12.35
C MET A 199 -14.82 27.16 -11.15
N ASP A 200 -13.65 27.34 -10.51
CA ASP A 200 -13.16 26.45 -9.47
C ASP A 200 -14.12 26.32 -8.28
N ASP A 201 -14.73 27.42 -7.83
CA ASP A 201 -15.70 27.43 -6.72
C ASP A 201 -16.97 26.62 -7.01
N GLN A 202 -17.42 26.63 -8.27
CA GLN A 202 -18.57 25.83 -8.70
C GLN A 202 -18.21 24.37 -8.87
N LEU A 203 -17.01 24.08 -9.40
CA LEU A 203 -16.50 22.71 -9.50
C LEU A 203 -16.34 22.08 -8.10
N GLU A 204 -15.78 22.80 -7.14
CA GLU A 204 -15.68 22.36 -5.75
C GLU A 204 -17.05 22.00 -5.15
N ALA A 205 -18.08 22.81 -5.44
CA ALA A 205 -19.44 22.55 -4.97
C ALA A 205 -20.06 21.30 -5.63
N CYS A 206 -19.85 21.10 -6.93
CA CYS A 206 -20.26 19.89 -7.65
C CYS A 206 -19.61 18.64 -7.06
N ASP A 207 -18.29 18.69 -6.86
CA ASP A 207 -17.49 17.61 -6.30
C ASP A 207 -17.91 17.27 -4.87
N ALA A 208 -18.14 18.27 -4.03
CA ALA A 208 -18.58 18.06 -2.65
C ALA A 208 -19.95 17.36 -2.60
N ALA A 209 -20.88 17.78 -3.45
CA ALA A 209 -22.22 17.18 -3.52
C ALA A 209 -22.19 15.74 -4.02
N GLU A 210 -21.35 15.43 -5.02
CA GLU A 210 -21.19 14.07 -5.51
C GLU A 210 -20.48 13.18 -4.49
N PHE A 211 -19.41 13.67 -3.88
CA PHE A 211 -18.70 12.92 -2.85
C PHE A 211 -19.58 12.57 -1.66
N ALA A 212 -20.39 13.52 -1.18
CA ALA A 212 -21.32 13.28 -0.08
C ALA A 212 -22.31 12.15 -0.40
N TYR A 213 -22.85 12.13 -1.64
CA TYR A 213 -23.73 11.06 -2.10
C TYR A 213 -23.01 9.71 -2.15
N GLN A 214 -21.85 9.63 -2.82
CA GLN A 214 -21.12 8.38 -2.98
C GLN A 214 -20.63 7.82 -1.64
N LYS A 215 -20.24 8.71 -0.71
CA LYS A 215 -19.93 8.36 0.68
C LYS A 215 -21.11 7.74 1.39
N GLN A 216 -22.30 8.34 1.30
CA GLN A 216 -23.50 7.78 1.89
C GLN A 216 -23.83 6.37 1.33
N GLN A 217 -23.69 6.19 0.02
CA GLN A 217 -23.90 4.89 -0.62
C GLN A 217 -22.90 3.84 -0.11
N LEU A 218 -21.62 4.18 -0.01
CA LEU A 218 -20.59 3.29 0.52
C LEU A 218 -20.86 2.92 1.98
N GLU A 219 -21.13 3.91 2.82
CA GLU A 219 -21.41 3.70 4.26
C GLU A 219 -22.61 2.77 4.47
N ALA A 220 -23.65 2.90 3.65
CA ALA A 220 -24.80 1.99 3.69
C ALA A 220 -24.41 0.53 3.38
N GLN A 221 -23.54 0.29 2.40
CA GLN A 221 -23.07 -1.07 2.07
C GLN A 221 -22.11 -1.63 3.12
N VAL A 222 -21.22 -0.79 3.66
CA VAL A 222 -20.34 -1.18 4.77
C VAL A 222 -21.17 -1.58 5.99
N ALA A 223 -22.18 -0.79 6.36
CA ALA A 223 -23.08 -1.11 7.47
C ALA A 223 -23.83 -2.43 7.24
N ARG A 224 -24.30 -2.68 6.00
CA ARG A 224 -24.95 -3.94 5.62
C ARG A 224 -24.02 -5.14 5.82
N LEU A 225 -22.78 -5.06 5.35
CA LEU A 225 -21.81 -6.14 5.47
C LEU A 225 -21.35 -6.32 6.92
N MET A 226 -21.22 -5.24 7.69
CA MET A 226 -20.95 -5.27 9.13
C MET A 226 -22.04 -5.96 9.95
N ALA A 227 -23.29 -5.92 9.52
CA ALA A 227 -24.39 -6.62 10.17
C ALA A 227 -24.38 -8.14 9.94
N SER A 228 -23.46 -8.65 9.11
CA SER A 228 -23.31 -10.10 8.89
C SER A 228 -22.85 -10.80 10.18
N PRO A 229 -23.21 -12.08 10.37
CA PRO A 229 -22.71 -12.88 11.49
C PRO A 229 -21.19 -12.85 11.57
N ASP A 230 -20.68 -12.99 12.79
CA ASP A 230 -19.25 -13.10 13.01
C ASP A 230 -18.70 -14.35 12.31
N SER A 231 -17.66 -14.17 11.51
CA SER A 231 -17.05 -15.25 10.74
C SER A 231 -15.67 -14.84 10.23
N PRO A 232 -14.77 -15.80 9.94
CA PRO A 232 -13.49 -15.50 9.32
C PRO A 232 -13.60 -14.75 7.98
N ALA A 233 -14.73 -14.91 7.27
CA ALA A 233 -14.99 -14.16 6.04
C ALA A 233 -15.29 -12.67 6.31
N LYS A 234 -15.96 -12.37 7.43
CA LYS A 234 -16.21 -11.00 7.87
C LYS A 234 -14.93 -10.33 8.34
N ASP A 235 -14.09 -11.02 9.12
CA ASP A 235 -12.79 -10.49 9.56
C ASP A 235 -11.92 -10.13 8.37
N ARG A 236 -11.79 -11.04 7.40
CA ARG A 236 -11.04 -10.79 6.17
C ARG A 236 -11.59 -9.59 5.39
N TRP A 237 -12.91 -9.48 5.26
CA TRP A 237 -13.52 -8.35 4.59
C TRP A 237 -13.27 -7.03 5.33
N MET A 238 -13.26 -7.03 6.66
CA MET A 238 -12.93 -5.86 7.46
C MET A 238 -11.49 -5.40 7.23
N ASP A 239 -10.54 -6.33 7.16
CA ASP A 239 -9.15 -6.02 6.81
C ASP A 239 -9.05 -5.44 5.40
N GLU A 240 -9.74 -6.05 4.43
CA GLU A 240 -9.80 -5.53 3.07
C GLU A 240 -10.40 -4.11 3.01
N GLN A 241 -11.44 -3.84 3.80
CA GLN A 241 -12.06 -2.52 3.87
C GLN A 241 -11.12 -1.49 4.51
N ALA A 242 -10.41 -1.84 5.59
CA ALA A 242 -9.43 -0.96 6.22
C ALA A 242 -8.27 -0.64 5.27
N ASN A 243 -7.73 -1.67 4.60
CA ASN A 243 -6.67 -1.51 3.61
C ASN A 243 -7.11 -0.65 2.42
N TRP A 244 -8.35 -0.80 1.97
CA TRP A 244 -8.90 0.02 0.90
C TRP A 244 -9.00 1.50 1.29
N VAL A 245 -9.34 1.81 2.55
CA VAL A 245 -9.37 3.20 3.06
C VAL A 245 -7.96 3.78 3.05
N GLU A 246 -6.98 3.09 3.64
CA GLU A 246 -5.59 3.55 3.69
C GLU A 246 -5.01 3.78 2.28
N ASP A 247 -5.22 2.84 1.36
CA ASP A 247 -4.78 2.96 -0.03
C ASP A 247 -5.44 4.15 -0.74
N THR A 248 -6.74 4.36 -0.51
CA THR A 248 -7.47 5.49 -1.11
C THR A 248 -6.97 6.83 -0.57
N ASP A 249 -6.76 6.95 0.74
CA ASP A 249 -6.25 8.18 1.37
C ASP A 249 -4.84 8.51 0.87
N LYS A 250 -3.98 7.50 0.76
CA LYS A 250 -2.61 7.68 0.26
C LYS A 250 -2.57 8.08 -1.22
N ARG A 251 -3.39 7.44 -2.06
CA ARG A 251 -3.37 7.66 -3.52
C ARG A 251 -4.12 8.90 -3.96
N CYS A 252 -5.17 9.29 -3.24
CA CYS A 252 -5.97 10.47 -3.55
C CYS A 252 -5.59 11.68 -2.68
N ALA A 253 -4.41 11.69 -2.07
CA ALA A 253 -3.89 12.86 -1.38
C ALA A 253 -3.59 13.99 -2.40
N PRO A 254 -3.90 15.25 -2.07
CA PRO A 254 -3.56 16.37 -2.94
C PRO A 254 -2.04 16.53 -3.05
N ALA A 255 -1.57 16.78 -4.27
CA ALA A 255 -0.14 16.99 -4.53
C ALA A 255 0.36 18.36 -4.02
N SER A 256 -0.55 19.31 -3.79
CA SER A 256 -0.28 20.65 -3.28
C SER A 256 -1.57 21.31 -2.80
N ASP A 257 -1.47 22.47 -2.13
CA ASP A 257 -2.62 23.27 -1.70
C ASP A 257 -3.25 24.12 -2.82
N HIS A 258 -2.80 23.97 -4.07
CA HIS A 258 -3.41 24.65 -5.21
C HIS A 258 -4.78 24.05 -5.53
N VAL A 259 -5.73 24.92 -5.93
CA VAL A 259 -7.13 24.53 -6.17
C VAL A 259 -7.28 23.37 -7.16
N GLY A 260 -6.51 23.38 -8.26
CA GLY A 260 -6.52 22.28 -9.23
C GLY A 260 -6.07 20.94 -8.63
N ALA A 261 -5.04 20.94 -7.78
CA ALA A 261 -4.58 19.71 -7.12
C ALA A 261 -5.60 19.20 -6.07
N MET A 262 -6.33 20.12 -5.44
CA MET A 262 -7.43 19.78 -4.52
C MET A 262 -8.62 19.17 -5.27
N LEU A 263 -8.99 19.73 -6.43
CA LEU A 263 -10.02 19.19 -7.32
C LEU A 263 -9.63 17.80 -7.86
N ASP A 264 -8.38 17.60 -8.30
CA ASP A 264 -7.89 16.29 -8.75
C ASP A 264 -7.98 15.23 -7.65
N ALA A 265 -7.56 15.58 -6.42
CA ALA A 265 -7.65 14.71 -5.25
C ALA A 265 -9.11 14.39 -4.87
N GLN A 266 -10.02 15.35 -5.01
CA GLN A 266 -11.43 15.19 -4.73
C GLN A 266 -12.10 14.29 -5.78
N SER A 267 -11.85 14.53 -7.07
CA SER A 267 -12.26 13.66 -8.18
C SER A 267 -11.76 12.23 -8.00
N CYS A 268 -10.51 12.04 -7.59
CA CYS A 268 -9.96 10.72 -7.25
C CYS A 268 -10.79 10.01 -6.17
N ARG A 269 -11.12 10.71 -5.07
CA ARG A 269 -11.94 10.16 -3.98
C ARG A 269 -13.35 9.83 -4.43
N ILE A 270 -14.01 10.71 -5.20
CA ILE A 270 -15.34 10.46 -5.76
C ILE A 270 -15.37 9.16 -6.56
N ASN A 271 -14.42 8.97 -7.47
CA ASN A 271 -14.33 7.76 -8.29
C ASN A 271 -14.11 6.50 -7.44
N ARG A 272 -13.22 6.56 -6.44
CA ARG A 272 -12.94 5.44 -5.54
C ARG A 272 -14.17 5.03 -4.74
N TYR A 273 -14.88 5.99 -4.16
CA TYR A 273 -16.06 5.74 -3.36
C TYR A 273 -17.22 5.19 -4.20
N ALA A 274 -17.47 5.75 -5.38
CA ALA A 274 -18.51 5.27 -6.30
C ALA A 274 -18.29 3.82 -6.73
N ASN A 275 -17.07 3.47 -7.16
CA ASN A 275 -16.73 2.10 -7.54
C ASN A 275 -16.85 1.12 -6.38
N ARG A 276 -16.33 1.49 -5.20
CA ARG A 276 -16.39 0.63 -4.01
C ARG A 276 -17.83 0.41 -3.54
N ALA A 277 -18.69 1.42 -3.60
CA ALA A 277 -20.10 1.27 -3.24
C ALA A 277 -20.80 0.22 -4.12
N ILE A 278 -20.54 0.22 -5.43
CA ILE A 278 -21.10 -0.77 -6.37
C ILE A 278 -20.52 -2.17 -6.13
N GLU A 279 -19.21 -2.28 -5.92
CA GLU A 279 -18.57 -3.55 -5.57
C GLU A 279 -19.21 -4.16 -4.32
N LEU A 280 -19.35 -3.36 -3.25
CA LEU A 280 -19.93 -3.83 -1.99
C LEU A 280 -21.43 -4.09 -2.09
N GLN A 281 -22.15 -3.44 -3.00
CA GLN A 281 -23.56 -3.74 -3.26
C GLN A 281 -23.76 -5.18 -3.75
N GLY A 282 -22.87 -5.67 -4.62
CA GLY A 282 -22.91 -7.05 -5.13
C GLY A 282 -22.36 -8.09 -4.16
N ARG A 283 -21.67 -7.68 -3.09
CA ARG A 283 -20.93 -8.58 -2.22
C ARG A 283 -21.83 -9.25 -1.17
N VAL A 284 -21.58 -10.55 -0.95
CA VAL A 284 -22.20 -11.34 0.12
C VAL A 284 -21.09 -12.08 0.85
N LEU A 285 -21.08 -11.99 2.18
CA LEU A 285 -20.13 -12.73 3.01
C LEU A 285 -20.70 -14.13 3.27
N ALA A 286 -19.94 -15.16 2.90
CA ALA A 286 -20.30 -16.53 3.23
C ALA A 286 -20.28 -16.72 4.76
N ARG A 287 -21.17 -17.60 5.24
CA ARG A 287 -21.21 -18.02 6.64
C ARG A 287 -20.10 -19.01 6.93
#